data_AF-A0A5B8VT06-F1
#
_entry.id   AF-A0A5B8VT06-F1
#
_cell.length_a   1.000
_cell.length_b   1.000
_cell.length_c   1.000
_cell.angle_alpha   90.00
_cell.angle_beta   90.00
_cell.angle_gamma   90.00
#
_symmetry.space_group_name_H-M   'P 1'
#
loop_
_entity.id
_entity.type
_entity.pdbx_description
1 polymer ?
#
loop_
_entity_poly.entity_id
_entity_poly.type
_entity_poly.pdbx_seq_one_letter_code
_entity_poly.pdbx_strand_id
1 'polypeptide(L)'
;MKRFYKPFIGCLVGLAASSFSFAQTVLDFESETIGDYTEVPNVNQATFSSAGFDITAISSVANGVYYGFEKDNPSQYPTSIGYNTTYFYMGTLEGDPLTEMDITRTGGGLFDFDKIRLSPYPSTSPYDVPFDVSVQGFKNGAAVTSKVSQSTLIHGQGGYVDAVDFDLSGDATFNAVDKVVITTSITNDYFALDNVVLSPVDVTPVSINGFVGVLTSNKANLSWNSGVEANFGHYTLEKSLDGKTFQVVKEIAAKGSNQTYKASVTQIEQKAYYRLKLVDQSGAFSYYENVLTLDRKPSAELKLYPNPAIDYIKVFAPEKGELVICDGAGKVVLSSQLKAGETRVNIASLSAGMYYATCNGQKISFVKR
;
A
#
# COMPACT_ATOMS: atom_id res chain seq x y z
N MET A 1 -7.91 44.86 38.06
CA MET A 1 -7.94 44.46 39.50
C MET A 1 -8.21 42.96 39.53
N LYS A 2 -7.26 42.12 39.98
CA LYS A 2 -7.28 41.36 41.26
C LYS A 2 -8.65 40.66 41.49
N ARG A 3 -8.78 39.36 41.73
CA ARG A 3 -7.90 38.32 42.31
C ARG A 3 -8.64 36.96 42.21
N PHE A 4 -7.96 35.87 41.81
CA PHE A 4 -7.61 34.65 42.59
C PHE A 4 -8.75 33.77 43.16
N TYR A 5 -8.72 32.45 42.87
CA TYR A 5 -8.57 31.35 43.86
C TYR A 5 -8.29 29.98 43.18
N LYS A 6 -7.08 29.42 43.39
CA LYS A 6 -6.80 27.98 43.70
C LYS A 6 -6.75 27.87 45.26
N PRO A 7 -6.57 26.74 46.01
CA PRO A 7 -6.03 25.37 45.70
C PRO A 7 -6.54 24.17 46.59
N PHE A 8 -5.80 23.03 46.56
CA PHE A 8 -5.63 21.89 47.54
C PHE A 8 -6.49 20.61 47.37
N ILE A 9 -6.08 19.35 47.69
CA ILE A 9 -4.85 18.50 47.74
C ILE A 9 -5.26 17.15 48.40
N GLY A 10 -4.63 16.01 48.03
CA GLY A 10 -4.54 14.75 48.83
C GLY A 10 -4.81 13.49 47.98
N CYS A 11 -3.90 12.59 47.58
CA CYS A 11 -2.81 11.78 48.15
C CYS A 11 -3.21 10.35 48.63
N LEU A 12 -2.47 9.35 48.10
CA LEU A 12 -2.19 7.96 48.52
C LEU A 12 -2.97 6.71 47.99
N VAL A 13 -2.28 5.99 47.08
CA VAL A 13 -1.87 4.56 46.99
C VAL A 13 -2.90 3.40 46.96
N GLY A 14 -2.79 2.57 45.90
CA GLY A 14 -3.22 1.16 45.87
C GLY A 14 -2.81 0.45 44.56
N LEU A 15 -2.05 -0.64 44.67
CA LEU A 15 -1.38 -1.39 43.58
C LEU A 15 -2.30 -2.25 42.70
N ALA A 16 -1.92 -2.31 41.41
CA ALA A 16 -1.92 -3.42 40.45
C ALA A 16 -3.21 -4.17 40.07
N ALA A 17 -3.61 -4.02 38.80
CA ALA A 17 -4.00 -5.14 37.95
C ALA A 17 -3.69 -4.81 36.47
N SER A 18 -3.03 -5.73 35.80
CA SER A 18 -2.51 -5.68 34.44
C SER A 18 -3.59 -5.65 33.36
N SER A 19 -3.46 -4.76 32.38
CA SER A 19 -4.00 -4.96 31.03
C SER A 19 -3.18 -4.16 30.01
N PHE A 20 -2.83 -4.86 28.93
CA PHE A 20 -1.94 -4.48 27.84
C PHE A 20 -2.14 -3.03 27.36
N SER A 21 -1.04 -2.28 27.21
CA SER A 21 -1.06 -0.94 26.61
C SER A 21 -1.24 -1.07 25.10
N PHE A 22 -2.27 -0.44 24.56
CA PHE A 22 -2.36 -0.15 23.13
C PHE A 22 -1.23 0.83 22.76
N ALA A 23 -0.47 0.50 21.73
CA ALA A 23 0.54 1.40 21.19
C ALA A 23 -0.17 2.62 20.60
N GLN A 24 0.04 3.75 21.26
CA GLN A 24 -0.36 5.08 20.83
C GLN A 24 0.51 5.46 19.62
N THR A 25 -0.04 5.48 18.41
CA THR A 25 0.60 6.19 17.29
C THR A 25 0.18 7.65 17.40
N VAL A 26 1.05 8.45 18.04
CA VAL A 26 0.93 9.90 18.08
C VAL A 26 1.23 10.42 16.68
N LEU A 27 0.24 11.01 16.01
CA LEU A 27 0.49 11.93 14.91
C LEU A 27 0.74 13.30 15.54
N ASP A 28 2.00 13.73 15.62
CA ASP A 28 2.38 15.05 16.09
C ASP A 28 1.94 16.10 15.06
N PHE A 29 0.75 16.65 15.26
CA PHE A 29 0.35 17.94 14.68
C PHE A 29 -0.16 18.83 15.83
N GLU A 30 0.17 20.12 15.77
CA GLU A 30 -0.33 21.12 16.71
C GLU A 30 -1.87 21.17 16.59
N SER A 31 -2.55 20.43 17.47
CA SER A 31 -4.01 20.35 17.56
C SER A 31 -4.47 21.26 18.68
N GLU A 32 -5.46 22.11 18.42
CA GLU A 32 -6.22 22.75 19.49
C GLU A 32 -7.39 21.84 19.86
N THR A 33 -7.45 21.46 21.13
CA THR A 33 -8.50 20.60 21.66
C THR A 33 -9.71 21.46 22.03
N ILE A 34 -10.79 21.39 21.25
CA ILE A 34 -12.10 21.92 21.63
C ILE A 34 -12.99 20.70 21.98
N GLY A 35 -13.00 20.27 23.25
CA GLY A 35 -13.76 19.08 23.68
C GLY A 35 -13.08 17.73 23.36
N ASP A 36 -13.84 16.67 23.07
CA ASP A 36 -13.31 15.34 22.67
C ASP A 36 -12.85 15.28 21.19
N TYR A 37 -12.78 16.43 20.52
CA TYR A 37 -12.43 16.56 19.11
C TYR A 37 -10.94 16.90 18.94
N THR A 38 -10.29 16.31 17.93
CA THR A 38 -8.95 16.69 17.50
C THR A 38 -9.06 17.48 16.21
N GLU A 39 -9.00 18.81 16.29
CA GLU A 39 -8.92 19.64 15.09
C GLU A 39 -7.55 19.45 14.43
N VAL A 40 -7.53 19.14 13.14
CA VAL A 40 -6.32 19.11 12.31
C VAL A 40 -6.46 20.19 11.23
N PRO A 41 -5.95 21.41 11.49
CA PRO A 41 -6.05 22.48 10.52
C PRO A 41 -5.23 22.17 9.25
N ASN A 42 -5.76 22.53 8.08
CA ASN A 42 -5.02 22.61 6.81
C ASN A 42 -4.58 21.29 6.15
N VAL A 43 -5.39 20.22 6.24
CA VAL A 43 -5.15 18.99 5.46
C VAL A 43 -6.42 18.66 4.67
N ASN A 44 -6.30 18.36 3.39
CA ASN A 44 -7.42 17.95 2.53
C ASN A 44 -7.65 16.42 2.52
N GLN A 45 -6.89 15.69 3.34
CA GLN A 45 -6.90 14.24 3.41
C GLN A 45 -6.75 13.81 4.87
N ALA A 46 -7.48 12.75 5.24
CA ALA A 46 -7.25 12.07 6.51
C ALA A 46 -7.28 10.56 6.31
N THR A 47 -6.47 9.87 7.11
CA THR A 47 -6.41 8.40 7.15
C THR A 47 -6.82 7.92 8.53
N PHE A 48 -7.68 6.91 8.55
CA PHE A 48 -8.30 6.36 9.74
C PHE A 48 -8.00 4.88 9.82
N SER A 49 -7.55 4.42 10.97
CA SER A 49 -7.18 3.03 11.21
C SER A 49 -8.02 2.44 12.34
N SER A 50 -8.77 1.39 12.05
CA SER A 50 -9.46 0.59 13.08
C SER A 50 -9.24 -0.89 12.81
N ALA A 51 -8.68 -1.62 13.78
CA ALA A 51 -8.45 -3.07 13.69
C ALA A 51 -7.74 -3.55 12.40
N GLY A 52 -6.83 -2.75 11.82
CA GLY A 52 -6.12 -3.07 10.57
C GLY A 52 -6.92 -2.81 9.29
N PHE A 53 -8.09 -2.17 9.42
CA PHE A 53 -8.88 -1.61 8.33
C PHE A 53 -8.61 -0.11 8.27
N ASP A 54 -7.78 0.28 7.29
CA ASP A 54 -7.37 1.66 7.09
C ASP A 54 -8.16 2.29 5.94
N ILE A 55 -8.81 3.42 6.18
CA ILE A 55 -9.58 4.20 5.19
C ILE A 55 -8.95 5.58 5.03
N THR A 56 -8.87 6.05 3.80
CA THR A 56 -8.46 7.39 3.44
C THR A 56 -9.66 8.15 2.86
N ALA A 57 -9.97 9.30 3.47
CA ALA A 57 -10.92 10.27 2.94
C ALA A 57 -10.16 11.49 2.39
N ILE A 58 -10.52 11.96 1.19
CA ILE A 58 -9.91 13.12 0.52
C ILE A 58 -11.02 14.07 0.10
N SER A 59 -10.94 15.31 0.57
CA SER A 59 -11.84 16.40 0.21
C SER A 59 -11.36 17.14 -1.04
N SER A 60 -12.31 17.63 -1.85
CA SER A 60 -12.03 18.57 -2.94
C SER A 60 -11.55 19.94 -2.45
N VAL A 61 -11.80 20.26 -1.18
CA VAL A 61 -11.38 21.53 -0.57
C VAL A 61 -9.96 21.39 -0.05
N ALA A 62 -9.06 22.27 -0.54
CA ALA A 62 -7.63 22.17 -0.27
C ALA A 62 -7.21 22.61 1.16
N ASN A 63 -7.99 23.48 1.81
CA ASN A 63 -7.70 24.04 3.13
C ASN A 63 -8.99 24.14 3.98
N GLY A 64 -8.86 24.24 5.30
CA GLY A 64 -10.02 24.50 6.18
C GLY A 64 -10.96 23.31 6.37
N VAL A 65 -10.49 22.09 6.10
CA VAL A 65 -11.23 20.86 6.41
C VAL A 65 -10.92 20.45 7.85
N TYR A 66 -11.96 20.22 8.64
CA TYR A 66 -11.88 19.69 9.99
C TYR A 66 -12.24 18.21 9.99
N TYR A 67 -11.62 17.47 10.89
CA TYR A 67 -11.85 16.06 11.11
C TYR A 67 -12.14 15.84 12.59
N GLY A 68 -13.11 14.98 12.92
CA GLY A 68 -13.48 14.69 14.30
C GLY A 68 -13.92 13.25 14.48
N PHE A 69 -13.73 12.74 15.71
CA PHE A 69 -14.13 11.40 16.12
C PHE A 69 -15.16 11.53 17.25
N GLU A 70 -16.28 10.81 17.14
CA GLU A 70 -17.13 10.56 18.31
C GLU A 70 -16.89 9.14 18.78
N LYS A 71 -16.30 9.01 19.97
CA LYS A 71 -16.15 7.73 20.65
C LYS A 71 -17.40 7.49 21.50
N ASP A 72 -18.34 6.71 20.97
CA ASP A 72 -19.48 6.15 21.70
C ASP A 72 -20.20 7.13 22.64
N ASN A 73 -21.06 8.02 22.12
CA ASN A 73 -22.03 8.74 22.94
C ASN A 73 -23.48 8.28 22.67
N PRO A 74 -23.95 7.18 23.28
CA PRO A 74 -25.28 6.61 23.04
C PRO A 74 -26.45 7.43 23.61
N SER A 75 -26.21 8.64 24.14
CA SER A 75 -27.20 9.39 24.92
C SER A 75 -28.02 10.42 24.14
N GLN A 76 -27.63 10.77 22.90
CA GLN A 76 -28.35 11.76 22.09
C GLN A 76 -29.13 11.21 20.89
N TYR A 77 -28.90 9.96 20.48
CA TYR A 77 -29.61 9.35 19.33
C TYR A 77 -30.01 7.90 19.63
N PRO A 78 -31.21 7.47 19.19
CA PRO A 78 -31.81 6.21 19.65
C PRO A 78 -31.00 4.98 19.22
N THR A 79 -30.92 4.05 20.17
CA THR A 79 -30.03 2.89 20.28
C THR A 79 -30.29 1.73 19.30
N SER A 80 -29.20 0.97 19.04
CA SER A 80 -29.02 -0.31 18.30
C SER A 80 -28.61 -0.11 16.83
N ILE A 81 -27.46 -0.61 16.34
CA ILE A 81 -27.03 -2.01 16.18
C ILE A 81 -25.51 -2.09 15.89
N GLY A 82 -24.82 -3.11 16.42
CA GLY A 82 -23.73 -3.88 15.76
C GLY A 82 -22.29 -3.32 15.77
N TYR A 83 -21.32 -4.20 16.04
CA TYR A 83 -19.87 -3.92 16.02
C TYR A 83 -19.38 -3.31 14.68
N ASN A 84 -18.33 -2.47 14.74
CA ASN A 84 -17.61 -1.76 13.64
C ASN A 84 -18.17 -0.43 13.10
N THR A 85 -18.92 0.34 13.89
CA THR A 85 -19.30 1.72 13.50
C THR A 85 -18.12 2.69 13.70
N THR A 86 -17.60 3.29 12.63
CA THR A 86 -16.64 4.42 12.75
C THR A 86 -17.40 5.71 12.53
N TYR A 87 -17.75 6.40 13.61
CA TYR A 87 -18.33 7.74 13.53
C TYR A 87 -17.27 8.71 13.05
N PHE A 88 -17.56 9.37 11.95
CA PHE A 88 -16.62 10.27 11.31
C PHE A 88 -17.30 11.58 10.97
N TYR A 89 -16.77 12.65 11.56
CA TYR A 89 -17.15 14.02 11.26
C TYR A 89 -16.12 14.66 10.34
N MET A 90 -16.61 15.28 9.25
CA MET A 90 -15.84 16.20 8.44
C MET A 90 -16.60 17.49 8.24
N GLY A 91 -15.98 18.63 8.58
CA GLY A 91 -16.49 19.98 8.33
C GLY A 91 -15.57 20.74 7.37
N THR A 92 -16.08 21.74 6.66
CA THR A 92 -15.24 22.77 6.00
C THR A 92 -15.26 24.07 6.80
N LEU A 93 -14.56 25.12 6.38
CA LEU A 93 -14.64 26.47 6.96
C LEU A 93 -15.72 27.31 6.25
N GLU A 94 -16.11 28.44 6.84
CA GLU A 94 -17.10 29.34 6.23
C GLU A 94 -16.69 29.76 4.82
N GLY A 95 -17.57 29.57 3.84
CA GLY A 95 -17.34 29.99 2.46
C GLY A 95 -16.58 28.99 1.59
N ASP A 96 -16.17 27.83 2.12
CA ASP A 96 -15.52 26.77 1.36
C ASP A 96 -16.40 25.50 1.35
N PRO A 97 -17.41 25.40 0.46
CA PRO A 97 -18.32 24.26 0.45
C PRO A 97 -17.60 22.96 0.07
N LEU A 98 -17.92 21.87 0.77
CA LEU A 98 -17.50 20.53 0.36
C LEU A 98 -18.27 20.12 -0.91
N THR A 99 -17.64 20.24 -2.07
CA THR A 99 -18.26 19.87 -3.35
C THR A 99 -18.11 18.38 -3.66
N GLU A 100 -16.98 17.78 -3.29
CA GLU A 100 -16.69 16.37 -3.57
C GLU A 100 -15.81 15.76 -2.47
N MET A 101 -16.03 14.48 -2.18
CA MET A 101 -15.18 13.69 -1.32
C MET A 101 -14.98 12.28 -1.85
N ASP A 102 -13.72 11.86 -1.90
CA ASP A 102 -13.31 10.50 -2.20
C ASP A 102 -13.08 9.72 -0.89
N ILE A 103 -13.73 8.58 -0.73
CA ILE A 103 -13.47 7.61 0.34
C ILE A 103 -12.89 6.34 -0.29
N THR A 104 -11.70 5.93 0.16
CA THR A 104 -10.97 4.77 -0.36
C THR A 104 -10.33 3.96 0.76
N ARG A 105 -10.02 2.68 0.53
CA ARG A 105 -9.17 1.92 1.45
C ARG A 105 -7.70 2.36 1.31
N THR A 106 -7.03 2.66 2.43
CA THR A 106 -5.61 3.03 2.43
C THR A 106 -4.76 1.86 1.94
N GLY A 107 -3.90 2.10 0.95
CA GLY A 107 -3.15 1.03 0.27
C GLY A 107 -3.97 0.24 -0.75
N GLY A 108 -5.22 0.62 -0.97
CA GLY A 108 -6.18 -0.01 -1.88
C GLY A 108 -6.96 -1.15 -1.23
N GLY A 109 -8.01 -1.60 -1.92
CA GLY A 109 -8.82 -2.76 -1.54
C GLY A 109 -10.29 -2.42 -1.53
N LEU A 110 -11.11 -3.45 -1.31
CA LEU A 110 -12.56 -3.31 -1.32
C LEU A 110 -13.10 -3.16 0.09
N PHE A 111 -14.23 -2.47 0.17
CA PHE A 111 -15.04 -2.31 1.37
C PHE A 111 -16.52 -2.30 0.99
N ASP A 112 -17.38 -2.67 1.93
CA ASP A 112 -18.81 -2.45 1.82
C ASP A 112 -19.11 -1.06 2.38
N PHE A 113 -19.89 -0.26 1.65
CA PHE A 113 -20.30 1.08 2.06
C PHE A 113 -21.79 1.05 2.44
N ASP A 114 -22.05 0.92 3.73
CA ASP A 114 -23.37 0.54 4.25
C ASP A 114 -24.24 1.74 4.55
N LYS A 115 -23.70 2.80 5.17
CA LYS A 115 -24.49 3.99 5.53
C LYS A 115 -23.65 5.25 5.53
N ILE A 116 -24.33 6.38 5.31
CA ILE A 116 -23.79 7.70 5.60
C ILE A 116 -24.91 8.67 5.91
N ARG A 117 -24.68 9.52 6.91
CA ARG A 117 -25.49 10.69 7.21
C ARG A 117 -24.76 11.95 6.78
N LEU A 118 -25.53 12.89 6.26
CA LEU A 118 -25.06 14.12 5.65
C LEU A 118 -25.83 15.29 6.31
N SER A 119 -25.15 16.08 7.14
CA SER A 119 -25.75 17.12 7.99
C SER A 119 -25.18 18.51 7.63
N PRO A 120 -25.91 19.35 6.88
CA PRO A 120 -25.46 20.72 6.58
C PRO A 120 -25.57 21.61 7.83
N TYR A 121 -24.70 22.62 7.91
CA TYR A 121 -24.72 23.64 8.95
C TYR A 121 -24.64 25.04 8.31
N PRO A 122 -25.77 25.69 8.03
CA PRO A 122 -25.79 26.95 7.30
C PRO A 122 -25.21 28.09 8.15
N SER A 123 -24.33 28.88 7.57
CA SER A 123 -23.65 29.98 8.30
C SER A 123 -24.36 31.32 8.19
N THR A 124 -25.21 31.49 7.16
CA THR A 124 -25.91 32.74 6.89
C THR A 124 -27.34 32.53 6.40
N SER A 125 -28.23 33.46 6.77
CA SER A 125 -29.62 33.51 6.31
C SER A 125 -29.70 34.01 4.85
N PRO A 126 -30.65 33.50 4.01
CA PRO A 126 -31.77 32.63 4.35
C PRO A 126 -31.42 31.14 4.35
N TYR A 127 -31.85 30.43 5.39
CA TYR A 127 -31.55 29.03 5.70
C TYR A 127 -32.30 27.98 4.82
N ASP A 128 -32.86 28.38 3.67
CA ASP A 128 -33.78 27.58 2.85
C ASP A 128 -33.25 27.34 1.42
N VAL A 129 -32.07 26.74 1.28
CA VAL A 129 -31.56 26.32 -0.04
C VAL A 129 -31.60 24.79 -0.10
N PRO A 130 -32.46 24.18 -0.94
CA PRO A 130 -32.40 22.75 -1.16
C PRO A 130 -31.06 22.41 -1.80
N PHE A 131 -30.55 21.23 -1.49
CA PHE A 131 -29.31 20.74 -2.07
C PHE A 131 -29.47 19.27 -2.44
N ASP A 132 -28.74 18.90 -3.47
CA ASP A 132 -28.62 17.53 -3.90
C ASP A 132 -27.33 16.95 -3.32
N VAL A 133 -27.43 15.72 -2.84
CA VAL A 133 -26.28 14.89 -2.50
C VAL A 133 -26.33 13.65 -3.37
N SER A 134 -25.18 13.31 -3.95
CA SER A 134 -24.99 12.02 -4.59
C SER A 134 -23.92 11.20 -3.88
N VAL A 135 -24.14 9.89 -3.86
CA VAL A 135 -23.17 8.88 -3.45
C VAL A 135 -22.97 7.94 -4.63
N GLN A 136 -21.76 7.90 -5.19
CA GLN A 136 -21.39 7.08 -6.34
C GLN A 136 -20.34 6.06 -5.93
N GLY A 137 -20.65 4.77 -6.05
CA GLY A 137 -19.68 3.69 -5.85
C GLY A 137 -18.83 3.42 -7.10
N PHE A 138 -17.62 2.93 -6.92
CA PHE A 138 -16.71 2.50 -7.98
C PHE A 138 -16.19 1.08 -7.74
N LYS A 139 -16.09 0.30 -8.82
CA LYS A 139 -15.46 -1.03 -8.85
C LYS A 139 -14.45 -1.11 -9.98
N ASN A 140 -13.22 -1.46 -9.63
CA ASN A 140 -12.04 -1.38 -10.47
C ASN A 140 -11.93 -0.04 -11.23
N GLY A 141 -12.23 1.07 -10.55
CA GLY A 141 -12.20 2.42 -11.13
C GLY A 141 -13.35 2.74 -12.10
N ALA A 142 -14.28 1.81 -12.34
CA ALA A 142 -15.50 2.06 -13.10
C ALA A 142 -16.67 2.40 -12.16
N ALA A 143 -17.42 3.44 -12.48
CA ALA A 143 -18.63 3.80 -11.74
C ALA A 143 -19.68 2.67 -11.84
N VAL A 144 -20.24 2.24 -10.71
CA VAL A 144 -21.26 1.16 -10.67
C VAL A 144 -22.68 1.69 -10.58
N THR A 145 -23.01 2.51 -9.57
CA THR A 145 -24.33 3.13 -9.41
C THR A 145 -24.23 4.37 -8.53
N SER A 146 -24.95 5.43 -8.92
CA SER A 146 -25.18 6.62 -8.09
C SER A 146 -26.50 6.49 -7.34
N LYS A 147 -26.50 6.84 -6.05
CA LYS A 147 -27.71 7.21 -5.31
C LYS A 147 -27.72 8.71 -5.17
N VAL A 148 -28.85 9.32 -5.51
CA VAL A 148 -29.05 10.76 -5.36
C VAL A 148 -30.22 10.96 -4.42
N SER A 149 -30.03 11.82 -3.44
CA SER A 149 -31.11 12.28 -2.56
C SER A 149 -31.12 13.80 -2.59
N GLN A 150 -32.31 14.36 -2.70
CA GLN A 150 -32.55 15.79 -2.57
C GLN A 150 -33.03 16.06 -1.15
N SER A 151 -32.43 17.05 -0.49
CA SER A 151 -32.93 17.49 0.81
C SER A 151 -34.30 18.17 0.64
N THR A 152 -35.25 17.83 1.50
CA THR A 152 -36.50 18.57 1.61
C THR A 152 -36.28 19.84 2.43
N LEU A 153 -36.75 20.98 1.92
CA LEU A 153 -36.72 22.27 2.62
C LEU A 153 -37.51 22.21 3.93
N ILE A 154 -36.85 22.06 5.08
CA ILE A 154 -37.52 22.12 6.38
C ILE A 154 -36.62 22.75 7.45
N HIS A 155 -37.11 23.83 8.05
CA HIS A 155 -36.54 24.48 9.23
C HIS A 155 -36.90 23.73 10.52
N GLY A 156 -35.89 23.43 11.36
CA GLY A 156 -36.06 23.21 12.78
C GLY A 156 -35.96 24.53 13.57
N GLN A 157 -36.83 24.74 14.56
CA GLN A 157 -36.64 25.80 15.57
C GLN A 157 -35.35 25.51 16.35
N GLY A 158 -34.29 26.31 16.14
CA GLY A 158 -33.04 26.19 16.90
C GLY A 158 -31.74 26.03 16.09
N GLY A 159 -31.77 26.15 14.76
CA GLY A 159 -30.56 26.24 13.94
C GLY A 159 -29.91 24.90 13.53
N TYR A 160 -30.61 23.78 13.70
CA TYR A 160 -30.19 22.47 13.18
C TYR A 160 -31.03 22.11 11.94
N VAL A 161 -30.36 21.59 10.90
CA VAL A 161 -30.97 21.19 9.61
C VAL A 161 -31.23 19.68 9.60
N ASP A 162 -32.23 19.23 8.82
CA ASP A 162 -32.47 17.82 8.56
C ASP A 162 -31.26 17.16 7.90
N ALA A 163 -30.79 16.07 8.49
CA ALA A 163 -29.72 15.26 7.93
C ALA A 163 -30.26 14.36 6.81
N VAL A 164 -29.49 14.20 5.74
CA VAL A 164 -29.77 13.26 4.66
C VAL A 164 -29.11 11.93 5.00
N ASP A 165 -29.93 10.90 5.23
CA ASP A 165 -29.47 9.54 5.47
C ASP A 165 -29.49 8.73 4.17
N PHE A 166 -28.35 8.14 3.82
CA PHE A 166 -28.27 7.07 2.83
C PHE A 166 -28.09 5.75 3.58
N ASP A 167 -29.15 4.93 3.63
CA ASP A 167 -29.04 3.52 4.03
C ASP A 167 -28.82 2.66 2.79
N LEU A 168 -27.61 2.13 2.68
CA LEU A 168 -27.10 1.35 1.54
C LEU A 168 -26.81 -0.10 1.93
N SER A 169 -27.04 -0.48 3.19
CA SER A 169 -26.72 -1.81 3.76
C SER A 169 -27.42 -3.00 3.07
N GLY A 170 -28.47 -2.74 2.28
CA GLY A 170 -29.15 -3.75 1.46
C GLY A 170 -28.87 -3.64 -0.04
N ASP A 171 -28.06 -2.66 -0.47
CA ASP A 171 -27.76 -2.40 -1.87
C ASP A 171 -26.43 -3.03 -2.26
N ALA A 172 -26.49 -4.22 -2.86
CA ALA A 172 -25.32 -4.97 -3.30
C ALA A 172 -24.40 -4.23 -4.30
N THR A 173 -24.84 -3.11 -4.88
CA THR A 173 -23.98 -2.27 -5.72
C THR A 173 -22.89 -1.54 -4.92
N PHE A 174 -23.14 -1.25 -3.64
CA PHE A 174 -22.19 -0.64 -2.71
C PHE A 174 -21.38 -1.65 -1.91
N ASN A 175 -21.63 -2.94 -2.10
CA ASN A 175 -20.79 -3.99 -1.56
C ASN A 175 -19.53 -4.12 -2.41
N ALA A 176 -18.38 -4.31 -1.77
CA ALA A 176 -17.09 -4.52 -2.40
C ALA A 176 -16.74 -3.46 -3.44
N VAL A 177 -16.82 -2.19 -3.04
CA VAL A 177 -16.38 -1.03 -3.82
C VAL A 177 -14.93 -0.67 -3.48
N ASP A 178 -14.17 -0.16 -4.46
CA ASP A 178 -12.80 0.34 -4.22
C ASP A 178 -12.77 1.83 -3.83
N LYS A 179 -13.81 2.56 -4.24
CA LYS A 179 -13.98 3.99 -3.96
C LYS A 179 -15.45 4.35 -3.87
N VAL A 180 -15.77 5.29 -2.99
CA VAL A 180 -17.05 5.99 -2.96
C VAL A 180 -16.77 7.47 -3.13
N VAL A 181 -17.54 8.11 -4.01
CA VAL A 181 -17.48 9.55 -4.24
C VAL A 181 -18.78 10.15 -3.77
N ILE A 182 -18.68 11.12 -2.87
CA ILE A 182 -19.80 11.91 -2.38
C ILE A 182 -19.71 13.27 -3.07
N THR A 183 -20.79 13.73 -3.69
CA THR A 183 -20.86 15.07 -4.30
C THR A 183 -22.02 15.83 -3.69
N THR A 184 -21.83 17.12 -3.42
CA THR A 184 -22.91 18.01 -2.95
C THR A 184 -23.07 19.21 -3.88
N SER A 185 -24.31 19.71 -4.00
CA SER A 185 -24.61 20.94 -4.75
C SER A 185 -24.61 22.21 -3.88
N ILE A 186 -24.15 22.13 -2.63
CA ILE A 186 -24.10 23.27 -1.70
C ILE A 186 -22.99 24.23 -2.14
N THR A 187 -23.25 25.54 -2.06
CA THR A 187 -22.34 26.57 -2.59
C THR A 187 -21.80 27.55 -1.54
N ASN A 188 -22.39 27.64 -0.33
CA ASN A 188 -21.96 28.63 0.67
C ASN A 188 -22.02 28.15 2.14
N ASP A 189 -22.29 26.87 2.41
CA ASP A 189 -22.53 26.38 3.77
C ASP A 189 -21.50 25.32 4.21
N TYR A 190 -21.36 25.20 5.53
CA TYR A 190 -20.62 24.11 6.15
C TYR A 190 -21.38 22.79 5.99
N PHE A 191 -20.64 21.69 5.89
CA PHE A 191 -21.23 20.38 5.79
C PHE A 191 -20.55 19.40 6.72
N ALA A 192 -21.33 18.63 7.49
CA ALA A 192 -20.85 17.54 8.34
C ALA A 192 -21.21 16.19 7.72
N LEU A 193 -20.24 15.30 7.56
CA LEU A 193 -20.53 13.87 7.47
C LEU A 193 -20.74 13.30 8.86
N ASP A 194 -21.63 12.32 8.99
CA ASP A 194 -21.89 11.61 10.23
C ASP A 194 -22.32 10.16 9.93
N ASN A 195 -22.29 9.26 10.91
CA ASN A 195 -22.78 7.88 10.82
C ASN A 195 -22.30 7.11 9.58
N VAL A 196 -21.03 7.32 9.17
CA VAL A 196 -20.44 6.57 8.08
C VAL A 196 -20.21 5.13 8.55
N VAL A 197 -20.90 4.16 7.92
CA VAL A 197 -20.74 2.74 8.24
C VAL A 197 -20.05 2.06 7.08
N LEU A 198 -18.85 1.55 7.35
CA LEU A 198 -18.02 0.82 6.40
C LEU A 198 -17.67 -0.54 7.00
N SER A 199 -17.74 -1.57 6.18
CA SER A 199 -17.37 -2.92 6.58
C SER A 199 -16.23 -3.45 5.71
N PRO A 200 -15.23 -4.13 6.28
CA PRO A 200 -14.24 -4.82 5.47
C PRO A 200 -14.92 -5.93 4.67
N VAL A 201 -14.61 -6.03 3.37
CA VAL A 201 -14.99 -7.24 2.62
C VAL A 201 -14.18 -8.40 3.16
N ASP A 202 -14.86 -9.46 3.57
CA ASP A 202 -14.24 -10.70 4.02
C ASP A 202 -13.38 -11.28 2.90
N VAL A 203 -12.08 -11.05 2.99
CA VAL A 203 -11.10 -11.79 2.21
C VAL A 203 -10.93 -13.13 2.89
N THR A 204 -11.30 -14.23 2.22
CA THR A 204 -10.84 -15.56 2.64
C THR A 204 -9.40 -15.71 2.18
N PRO A 205 -8.39 -15.47 3.04
CA PRO A 205 -7.02 -15.38 2.58
C PRO A 205 -6.59 -16.78 2.16
N VAL A 206 -6.16 -16.92 0.91
CA VAL A 206 -5.54 -18.17 0.47
C VAL A 206 -4.25 -18.35 1.25
N SER A 207 -4.14 -19.43 2.02
CA SER A 207 -2.90 -19.75 2.72
C SER A 207 -1.77 -19.99 1.72
N ILE A 208 -0.59 -19.42 1.94
CA ILE A 208 0.57 -19.62 1.07
C ILE A 208 1.61 -20.46 1.79
N ASN A 209 1.96 -21.59 1.18
CA ASN A 209 2.97 -22.51 1.68
C ASN A 209 4.32 -22.17 1.04
N GLY A 210 4.93 -21.11 1.58
CA GLY A 210 6.23 -20.61 1.18
C GLY A 210 6.19 -19.72 -0.06
N PHE A 211 6.90 -18.60 0.01
CA PHE A 211 7.20 -17.74 -1.13
C PHE A 211 8.71 -17.59 -1.23
N VAL A 212 9.30 -18.19 -2.25
CA VAL A 212 10.75 -18.30 -2.42
C VAL A 212 11.17 -17.78 -3.78
N GLY A 213 12.43 -17.38 -3.90
CA GLY A 213 12.98 -17.03 -5.21
C GLY A 213 14.48 -17.02 -5.26
N VAL A 214 14.99 -17.06 -6.49
CA VAL A 214 16.41 -17.02 -6.81
C VAL A 214 16.61 -16.10 -7.99
N LEU A 215 17.57 -15.18 -7.86
CA LEU A 215 18.01 -14.33 -8.96
C LEU A 215 19.10 -15.05 -9.77
N THR A 216 18.82 -15.32 -11.05
CA THR A 216 19.78 -15.92 -12.00
C THR A 216 19.77 -15.13 -13.30
N SER A 217 20.94 -14.72 -13.81
CA SER A 217 21.07 -14.05 -15.12
C SER A 217 20.10 -12.86 -15.29
N ASN A 218 20.04 -11.98 -14.29
CA ASN A 218 19.12 -10.82 -14.23
C ASN A 218 17.62 -11.17 -14.27
N LYS A 219 17.25 -12.41 -13.90
CA LYS A 219 15.86 -12.82 -13.73
C LYS A 219 15.61 -13.32 -12.32
N ALA A 220 14.69 -12.66 -11.62
CA ALA A 220 14.12 -13.12 -10.38
C ALA A 220 13.15 -14.26 -10.71
N ASN A 221 13.53 -15.49 -10.40
CA ASN A 221 12.68 -16.67 -10.53
C ASN A 221 12.02 -16.95 -9.19
N LEU A 222 10.71 -16.81 -9.15
CA LEU A 222 9.88 -16.80 -7.95
C LEU A 222 8.96 -18.03 -7.99
N SER A 223 8.71 -18.62 -6.83
CA SER A 223 7.80 -19.76 -6.69
C SER A 223 7.10 -19.75 -5.35
N TRP A 224 5.83 -20.15 -5.36
CA TRP A 224 5.02 -20.35 -4.15
C TRP A 224 4.04 -21.50 -4.35
N ASN A 225 3.51 -22.02 -3.26
CA ASN A 225 2.43 -23.01 -3.29
C ASN A 225 1.18 -22.41 -2.65
N SER A 226 0.05 -22.56 -3.33
CA SER A 226 -1.25 -22.21 -2.76
C SER A 226 -1.73 -23.29 -1.80
N GLY A 227 -2.56 -22.89 -0.83
CA GLY A 227 -3.45 -23.79 -0.11
C GLY A 227 -4.80 -23.86 -0.81
N VAL A 228 -5.88 -23.64 -0.06
CA VAL A 228 -7.24 -23.67 -0.62
C VAL A 228 -7.58 -22.35 -1.30
N GLU A 229 -7.87 -22.40 -2.59
CA GLU A 229 -8.26 -21.27 -3.45
C GLU A 229 -9.79 -21.23 -3.63
N ALA A 230 -10.54 -21.01 -2.55
CA ALA A 230 -11.99 -20.85 -2.61
C ALA A 230 -12.36 -19.40 -2.94
N ASN A 231 -13.26 -19.18 -3.90
CA ASN A 231 -13.67 -17.86 -4.40
C ASN A 231 -12.49 -16.95 -4.80
N PHE A 232 -11.37 -17.56 -5.20
CA PHE A 232 -10.12 -16.86 -5.46
C PHE A 232 -9.97 -16.52 -6.94
N GLY A 233 -9.46 -15.32 -7.24
CA GLY A 233 -9.31 -14.81 -8.60
C GLY A 233 -7.89 -15.03 -9.14
N HIS A 234 -6.92 -14.33 -8.56
CA HIS A 234 -5.54 -14.33 -9.05
C HIS A 234 -4.53 -13.83 -8.01
N TYR A 235 -3.26 -14.11 -8.28
CA TYR A 235 -2.14 -13.48 -7.58
C TYR A 235 -1.64 -12.28 -8.39
N THR A 236 -1.39 -11.17 -7.71
CA THR A 236 -0.65 -10.04 -8.26
C THR A 236 0.74 -10.03 -7.63
N LEU A 237 1.75 -10.22 -8.46
CA LEU A 237 3.15 -10.10 -8.07
C LEU A 237 3.56 -8.65 -8.21
N GLU A 238 4.06 -8.08 -7.12
CA GLU A 238 4.51 -6.70 -7.06
C GLU A 238 6.00 -6.63 -6.74
N LYS A 239 6.68 -5.63 -7.31
CA LYS A 239 8.12 -5.35 -7.13
C LYS A 239 8.30 -3.97 -6.52
N SER A 240 9.26 -3.84 -5.61
CA SER A 240 9.70 -2.58 -5.03
C SER A 240 11.22 -2.47 -5.04
N LEU A 241 11.74 -1.25 -5.15
CA LEU A 241 13.16 -0.94 -5.05
C LEU A 241 13.56 -0.38 -3.67
N ASP A 242 12.59 0.17 -2.93
CA ASP A 242 12.77 0.80 -1.63
C ASP A 242 12.16 -0.02 -0.47
N GLY A 243 11.41 -1.08 -0.78
CA GLY A 243 10.67 -1.91 0.17
C GLY A 243 9.38 -1.26 0.70
N LYS A 244 9.00 -0.10 0.16
CA LYS A 244 7.84 0.70 0.60
C LYS A 244 6.84 0.88 -0.52
N THR A 245 7.32 1.31 -1.69
CA THR A 245 6.51 1.58 -2.87
C THR A 245 6.57 0.37 -3.80
N PHE A 246 5.45 -0.32 -3.95
CA PHE A 246 5.34 -1.53 -4.77
C PHE A 246 4.57 -1.26 -6.05
N GLN A 247 5.08 -1.77 -7.16
CA GLN A 247 4.45 -1.69 -8.48
C GLN A 247 4.13 -3.10 -8.99
N VAL A 248 2.97 -3.24 -9.64
CA VAL A 248 2.57 -4.50 -10.26
C VAL A 248 3.54 -4.87 -11.39
N VAL A 249 4.10 -6.08 -11.33
CA VAL A 249 4.98 -6.60 -12.39
C VAL A 249 4.39 -7.80 -13.11
N LYS A 250 3.44 -8.51 -12.50
CA LYS A 250 2.76 -9.63 -13.14
C LYS A 250 1.46 -9.99 -12.43
N GLU A 251 0.44 -10.34 -13.20
CA GLU A 251 -0.75 -11.03 -12.71
C GLU A 251 -0.70 -12.50 -13.11
N ILE A 252 -1.08 -13.38 -12.18
CA ILE A 252 -1.07 -14.83 -12.36
C ILE A 252 -2.43 -15.37 -11.95
N ALA A 253 -3.23 -15.76 -12.95
CA ALA A 253 -4.53 -16.37 -12.73
C ALA A 253 -4.44 -17.61 -11.81
N ALA A 254 -5.46 -17.78 -10.97
CA ALA A 254 -5.63 -18.97 -10.16
C ALA A 254 -5.67 -20.23 -11.03
N LYS A 255 -5.02 -21.29 -10.55
CA LYS A 255 -5.01 -22.64 -11.12
C LYS A 255 -5.81 -23.62 -10.27
N GLY A 256 -6.26 -23.19 -9.09
CA GLY A 256 -6.94 -24.02 -8.11
C GLY A 256 -6.08 -24.33 -6.89
N SER A 257 -6.67 -25.08 -5.97
CA SER A 257 -6.08 -25.35 -4.67
C SER A 257 -4.85 -26.27 -4.73
N ASN A 258 -3.90 -26.08 -3.82
CA ASN A 258 -2.69 -26.90 -3.66
C ASN A 258 -1.80 -26.93 -4.91
N GLN A 259 -1.68 -25.80 -5.60
CA GLN A 259 -0.92 -25.68 -6.83
C GLN A 259 0.41 -24.96 -6.63
N THR A 260 1.42 -25.38 -7.40
CA THR A 260 2.69 -24.65 -7.48
C THR A 260 2.63 -23.58 -8.57
N TYR A 261 2.95 -22.36 -8.17
CA TYR A 261 3.07 -21.22 -9.05
C TYR A 261 4.54 -20.87 -9.26
N LYS A 262 4.81 -20.31 -10.44
CA LYS A 262 6.13 -19.83 -10.85
C LYS A 262 6.00 -18.54 -11.64
N ALA A 263 6.85 -17.59 -11.34
CA ALA A 263 6.99 -16.35 -12.09
C ALA A 263 8.46 -16.04 -12.35
N SER A 264 8.75 -15.37 -13.45
CA SER A 264 10.08 -14.89 -13.80
C SER A 264 9.96 -13.44 -14.22
N VAL A 265 10.71 -12.56 -13.55
CA VAL A 265 10.68 -11.11 -13.76
C VAL A 265 12.11 -10.60 -13.91
N THR A 266 12.33 -9.68 -14.85
CA THR A 266 13.64 -9.06 -15.01
C THR A 266 13.99 -8.23 -13.77
N GLN A 267 15.21 -8.44 -13.27
CA GLN A 267 15.82 -7.66 -12.20
C GLN A 267 17.26 -7.34 -12.59
N ILE A 268 17.50 -6.07 -12.92
CA ILE A 268 18.85 -5.55 -13.21
C ILE A 268 19.46 -4.87 -11.99
N GLU A 269 18.61 -4.49 -11.05
CA GLU A 269 18.92 -3.77 -9.84
C GLU A 269 19.68 -4.65 -8.86
N GLN A 270 20.54 -4.01 -8.06
CA GLN A 270 21.37 -4.68 -7.07
C GLN A 270 20.54 -5.37 -5.99
N LYS A 271 19.36 -4.84 -5.70
CA LYS A 271 18.40 -5.36 -4.72
C LYS A 271 16.99 -5.04 -5.18
N ALA A 272 16.06 -5.97 -4.97
CA ALA A 272 14.64 -5.74 -5.15
C ALA A 272 13.84 -6.53 -4.12
N TYR A 273 12.65 -6.02 -3.81
CA TYR A 273 11.69 -6.63 -2.92
C TYR A 273 10.48 -7.09 -3.73
N TYR A 274 9.95 -8.26 -3.41
CA TYR A 274 8.81 -8.86 -4.06
C TYR A 274 7.76 -9.23 -3.01
N ARG A 275 6.50 -9.00 -3.32
CA ARG A 275 5.38 -9.46 -2.48
C ARG A 275 4.25 -10.02 -3.33
N LEU A 276 3.44 -10.87 -2.70
CA LEU A 276 2.24 -11.42 -3.31
C LEU A 276 1.03 -10.67 -2.74
N LYS A 277 0.23 -10.11 -3.65
CA LYS A 277 -1.13 -9.66 -3.39
C LYS A 277 -2.08 -10.75 -3.87
N LEU A 278 -3.01 -11.13 -3.00
CA LEU A 278 -3.96 -12.22 -3.20
C LEU A 278 -5.31 -11.58 -3.47
N VAL A 279 -5.83 -11.71 -4.68
CA VAL A 279 -7.07 -11.07 -5.12
C VAL A 279 -8.14 -12.13 -5.33
N ASP A 280 -9.27 -11.97 -4.65
CA ASP A 280 -10.41 -12.86 -4.79
C ASP A 280 -11.20 -12.57 -6.08
N GLN A 281 -12.32 -13.26 -6.31
CA GLN A 281 -13.18 -12.99 -7.46
C GLN A 281 -14.02 -11.71 -7.34
N SER A 282 -14.20 -11.19 -6.13
CA SER A 282 -14.89 -9.92 -5.88
C SER A 282 -14.00 -8.71 -6.17
N GLY A 283 -12.68 -8.91 -6.15
CA GLY A 283 -11.62 -7.90 -6.23
C GLY A 283 -11.04 -7.53 -4.85
N ALA A 284 -11.59 -8.08 -3.76
CA ALA A 284 -11.05 -7.91 -2.43
C ALA A 284 -9.71 -8.62 -2.34
N PHE A 285 -8.80 -8.05 -1.55
CA PHE A 285 -7.45 -8.57 -1.52
C PHE A 285 -6.80 -8.51 -0.16
N SER A 286 -5.82 -9.38 0.00
CA SER A 286 -4.87 -9.38 1.12
C SER A 286 -3.45 -9.48 0.60
N TYR A 287 -2.48 -9.20 1.45
CA TYR A 287 -1.07 -9.46 1.16
C TYR A 287 -0.61 -10.69 1.91
N TYR A 288 0.25 -11.49 1.27
CA TYR A 288 1.03 -12.46 2.01
C TYR A 288 2.02 -11.73 2.93
N GLU A 289 2.09 -12.15 4.19
CA GLU A 289 2.85 -11.49 5.25
C GLU A 289 4.34 -11.30 4.91
N ASN A 290 4.94 -12.23 4.16
CA ASN A 290 6.37 -12.22 3.90
C ASN A 290 6.71 -11.54 2.58
N VAL A 291 7.55 -10.49 2.68
CA VAL A 291 8.19 -9.84 1.54
C VAL A 291 9.51 -10.54 1.22
N LEU A 292 9.64 -11.06 0.01
CA LEU A 292 10.86 -11.70 -0.45
C LEU A 292 11.86 -10.65 -0.92
N THR A 293 13.08 -10.69 -0.39
CA THR A 293 14.18 -9.84 -0.84
C THR A 293 15.13 -10.65 -1.72
N LEU A 294 15.45 -10.13 -2.90
CA LEU A 294 16.44 -10.71 -3.80
C LEU A 294 17.57 -9.71 -4.06
N ASP A 295 18.76 -10.05 -3.57
CA ASP A 295 19.98 -9.33 -3.85
C ASP A 295 20.72 -9.95 -5.04
N ARG A 296 21.19 -9.10 -5.94
CA ARG A 296 22.17 -9.47 -6.95
C ARG A 296 23.47 -9.74 -6.21
N LYS A 297 23.88 -11.00 -6.16
CA LYS A 297 25.21 -11.31 -5.62
C LYS A 297 26.25 -10.58 -6.47
N PRO A 298 27.25 -9.91 -5.86
CA PRO A 298 28.41 -9.45 -6.61
C PRO A 298 28.95 -10.65 -7.39
N SER A 299 29.05 -10.53 -8.72
CA SER A 299 29.70 -11.55 -9.53
C SER A 299 31.11 -11.71 -9.00
N ALA A 300 31.47 -12.87 -8.45
CA ALA A 300 32.86 -13.11 -8.08
C ALA A 300 33.75 -12.91 -9.32
N GLU A 301 34.84 -12.15 -9.17
CA GLU A 301 35.61 -11.70 -10.33
C GLU A 301 36.38 -12.85 -10.99
N LEU A 302 36.42 -12.84 -12.33
CA LEU A 302 37.34 -13.64 -13.13
C LEU A 302 38.78 -13.27 -12.73
N LYS A 303 39.54 -14.24 -12.23
CA LYS A 303 40.95 -14.06 -11.87
C LYS A 303 41.82 -14.96 -12.71
N LEU A 304 43.01 -14.48 -13.07
CA LEU A 304 43.97 -15.20 -13.89
C LEU A 304 45.37 -15.05 -13.29
N TYR A 305 46.07 -16.16 -13.13
CA TYR A 305 47.44 -16.18 -12.63
C TYR A 305 48.21 -17.44 -13.07
N PRO A 306 49.55 -17.43 -13.12
CA PRO A 306 50.42 -16.28 -12.92
C PRO A 306 50.30 -15.27 -14.07
N ASN A 307 50.64 -14.02 -13.79
CA ASN A 307 50.84 -12.99 -14.80
C ASN A 307 52.11 -12.20 -14.41
N PRO A 308 53.21 -12.27 -15.19
CA PRO A 308 53.35 -12.93 -16.49
C PRO A 308 53.29 -14.47 -16.45
N ALA A 309 52.84 -15.08 -17.56
CA ALA A 309 52.66 -16.53 -17.73
C ALA A 309 53.63 -17.11 -18.77
N ILE A 310 53.96 -18.41 -18.65
CA ILE A 310 54.84 -19.13 -19.59
C ILE A 310 54.01 -20.20 -20.31
N ASP A 311 53.79 -21.38 -19.71
CA ASP A 311 53.11 -22.48 -20.42
C ASP A 311 51.61 -22.56 -20.13
N TYR A 312 51.16 -21.96 -19.03
CA TYR A 312 49.79 -22.07 -18.57
C TYR A 312 49.35 -20.86 -17.76
N ILE A 313 48.04 -20.70 -17.68
CA ILE A 313 47.35 -19.82 -16.74
C ILE A 313 46.33 -20.65 -15.95
N LYS A 314 46.12 -20.29 -14.69
CA LYS A 314 45.00 -20.72 -13.86
C LYS A 314 43.95 -19.63 -13.93
N VAL A 315 42.75 -20.00 -14.36
CA VAL A 315 41.62 -19.09 -14.46
C VAL A 315 40.59 -19.51 -13.42
N PHE A 316 40.33 -18.64 -12.45
CA PHE A 316 39.20 -18.79 -11.54
C PHE A 316 38.00 -18.10 -12.16
N ALA A 317 36.94 -18.85 -12.43
CA ALA A 317 35.66 -18.32 -12.88
C ALA A 317 34.57 -18.56 -11.82
N PRO A 318 33.72 -17.57 -11.53
CA PRO A 318 32.63 -17.71 -10.56
C PRO A 318 31.59 -18.75 -11.00
N GLU A 319 31.40 -18.89 -12.31
CA GLU A 319 30.42 -19.75 -12.94
C GLU A 319 31.07 -20.44 -14.15
N LYS A 320 30.44 -21.51 -14.65
CA LYS A 320 30.86 -22.12 -15.92
C LYS A 320 30.71 -21.11 -17.06
N GLY A 321 31.58 -21.19 -18.05
CA GLY A 321 31.54 -20.29 -19.20
C GLY A 321 32.64 -20.58 -20.21
N GLU A 322 32.51 -20.01 -21.39
CA GLU A 322 33.56 -20.06 -22.40
C GLU A 322 34.59 -18.96 -22.12
N LEU A 323 35.85 -19.35 -21.99
CA LEU A 323 36.99 -18.44 -21.99
C LEU A 323 37.42 -18.22 -23.43
N VAL A 324 37.45 -16.96 -23.86
CA VAL A 324 38.01 -16.56 -25.15
C VAL A 324 39.27 -15.74 -24.88
N ILE A 325 40.40 -16.11 -25.50
CA ILE A 325 41.65 -15.37 -25.43
C ILE A 325 41.91 -14.72 -26.78
N CYS A 326 42.10 -13.40 -26.78
CA CYS A 326 42.47 -12.61 -27.95
C CYS A 326 43.89 -12.03 -27.80
N ASP A 327 44.58 -11.86 -28.93
CA ASP A 327 45.83 -11.10 -29.00
C ASP A 327 45.59 -9.57 -28.90
N GLY A 328 46.67 -8.80 -28.97
CA GLY A 328 46.62 -7.33 -28.91
C GLY A 328 45.84 -6.66 -30.06
N ALA A 329 45.62 -7.38 -31.18
CA ALA A 329 44.81 -6.92 -32.30
C ALA A 329 43.34 -7.35 -32.20
N GLY A 330 42.96 -8.07 -31.13
CA GLY A 330 41.61 -8.57 -30.91
C GLY A 330 41.30 -9.89 -31.63
N LYS A 331 42.28 -10.51 -32.30
CA LYS A 331 42.10 -11.80 -32.97
C LYS A 331 42.01 -12.90 -31.92
N VAL A 332 40.99 -13.74 -31.99
CA VAL A 332 40.84 -14.92 -31.13
C VAL A 332 41.96 -15.92 -31.43
N VAL A 333 42.73 -16.28 -30.40
CA VAL A 333 43.86 -17.21 -30.50
C VAL A 333 43.64 -18.52 -29.73
N LEU A 334 42.75 -18.53 -28.75
CA LEU A 334 42.41 -19.71 -27.96
C LEU A 334 40.98 -19.59 -27.40
N SER A 335 40.25 -20.71 -27.35
CA SER A 335 39.02 -20.85 -26.57
C SER A 335 39.10 -22.08 -25.68
N SER A 336 38.51 -22.01 -24.48
CA SER A 336 38.41 -23.13 -23.55
C SER A 336 37.14 -23.06 -22.71
N GLN A 337 36.55 -24.21 -22.37
CA GLN A 337 35.41 -24.28 -21.47
C GLN A 337 35.90 -24.27 -20.01
N LEU A 338 35.45 -23.27 -19.25
CA LEU A 338 35.71 -23.17 -17.81
C LEU A 338 34.59 -23.83 -17.01
N LYS A 339 34.98 -24.51 -15.94
CA LYS A 339 34.07 -24.88 -14.86
C LYS A 339 34.05 -23.76 -13.83
N ALA A 340 33.01 -23.72 -12.99
CA ALA A 340 33.04 -22.88 -11.80
C ALA A 340 34.21 -23.30 -10.90
N GLY A 341 34.96 -22.31 -10.39
CA GLY A 341 36.22 -22.53 -9.68
C GLY A 341 37.43 -22.38 -10.59
N GLU A 342 38.52 -23.07 -10.25
CA GLU A 342 39.81 -22.96 -10.94
C GLU A 342 39.94 -23.96 -12.09
N THR A 343 40.30 -23.45 -13.27
CA THR A 343 40.66 -24.27 -14.44
C THR A 343 42.06 -23.90 -14.91
N ARG A 344 42.90 -24.90 -15.17
CA ARG A 344 44.22 -24.71 -15.79
C ARG A 344 44.08 -24.71 -17.31
N VAL A 345 44.53 -23.65 -17.96
CA VAL A 345 44.49 -23.48 -19.42
C VAL A 345 45.92 -23.45 -19.95
N ASN A 346 46.22 -24.32 -20.91
CA ASN A 346 47.51 -24.37 -21.59
C ASN A 346 47.60 -23.23 -22.61
N ILE A 347 48.68 -22.45 -22.56
CA ILE A 347 48.97 -21.34 -23.46
C ILE A 347 50.39 -21.44 -24.07
N ALA A 348 51.04 -22.60 -23.95
CA ALA A 348 52.42 -22.80 -24.42
C ALA A 348 52.58 -22.56 -25.92
N SER A 349 51.52 -22.76 -26.71
CA SER A 349 51.49 -22.51 -28.15
C SER A 349 51.34 -21.04 -28.53
N LEU A 350 51.09 -20.14 -27.57
CA LEU A 350 50.98 -18.70 -27.83
C LEU A 350 52.37 -18.06 -27.89
N SER A 351 52.57 -17.16 -28.84
CA SER A 351 53.78 -16.34 -28.90
C SER A 351 53.88 -15.39 -27.69
N ALA A 352 55.09 -14.92 -27.38
CA ALA A 352 55.27 -13.89 -26.37
C ALA A 352 54.50 -12.61 -26.75
N GLY A 353 53.77 -12.03 -25.80
CA GLY A 353 52.90 -10.89 -26.08
C GLY A 353 51.86 -10.61 -25.00
N MET A 354 51.07 -9.55 -25.21
CA MET A 354 49.95 -9.18 -24.35
C MET A 354 48.66 -9.78 -24.91
N TYR A 355 47.87 -10.38 -24.03
CA TYR A 355 46.62 -11.06 -24.36
C TYR A 355 45.48 -10.58 -23.48
N TYR A 356 44.26 -10.68 -23.99
CA TYR A 356 43.03 -10.39 -23.27
C TYR A 356 42.16 -11.65 -23.20
N ALA A 357 41.83 -12.06 -21.98
CA ALA A 357 40.93 -13.16 -21.70
C ALA A 357 39.54 -12.60 -21.33
N THR A 358 38.49 -13.12 -21.98
CA THR A 358 37.10 -12.77 -21.70
C THR A 358 36.27 -14.00 -21.33
N CYS A 359 35.42 -13.88 -20.33
CA CYS A 359 34.45 -14.90 -19.94
C CYS A 359 33.27 -14.23 -19.24
N ASN A 360 32.02 -14.59 -19.61
CA ASN A 360 30.79 -14.06 -19.01
C ASN A 360 30.74 -12.52 -18.90
N GLY A 361 31.28 -11.81 -19.89
CA GLY A 361 31.34 -10.35 -19.94
C GLY A 361 32.45 -9.70 -19.10
N GLN A 362 33.20 -10.47 -18.31
CA GLN A 362 34.39 -10.01 -17.60
C GLN A 362 35.63 -10.12 -18.51
N LYS A 363 36.55 -9.14 -18.43
CA LYS A 363 37.77 -9.06 -19.24
C LYS A 363 38.98 -8.88 -18.34
N ILE A 364 40.02 -9.69 -18.53
CA ILE A 364 41.31 -9.58 -17.81
C ILE A 364 42.47 -9.69 -18.80
N SER A 365 43.53 -8.90 -18.61
CA SER A 365 44.74 -8.97 -19.44
C SER A 365 45.84 -9.78 -18.76
N PHE A 366 46.68 -10.43 -19.58
CA PHE A 366 47.89 -11.08 -19.10
C PHE A 366 49.02 -11.00 -20.12
N VAL A 367 50.26 -11.14 -19.64
CA VAL A 367 51.47 -11.16 -20.48
C VAL A 367 51.98 -12.59 -20.59
N LYS A 368 52.12 -13.10 -21.81
CA LYS A 368 52.83 -14.34 -22.13
C LYS A 368 54.31 -14.01 -22.39
N ARG A 369 55.21 -14.73 -21.72
CA ARG A 369 56.66 -14.64 -21.94
C ARG A 369 57.18 -15.76 -22.82
#